data_AF-A0AAW9L0I8-F1
#
_entry.id   AF-A0AAW9L0I8-F1
#
_cell.length_a   1.000
_cell.length_b   1.000
_cell.length_c   1.000
_cell.angle_alpha   90.00
_cell.angle_beta   90.00
_cell.angle_gamma   90.00
#
_symmetry.space_group_name_H-M   'P 1'
#
loop_
_entity.id
_entity.type
_entity.pdbx_description
1 polymer ?
#
loop_
_entity_poly.entity_id
_entity_poly.type
_entity_poly.pdbx_seq_one_letter_code
_entity_poly.pdbx_strand_id
1 'polypeptide(L)' 'MFFGHKVLSEPYVEDDAVGLDTGCVYGGALTAYDCGRDRILTLDADRAHTARASEKFTDPYAASA' A
#
# COMPACT_ATOMS: atom_id res chain seq x y z
N MET A 1 -8.83 -5.46 10.32
CA MET A 1 -9.41 -4.22 9.74
C MET A 1 -8.69 -3.93 8.43
N PHE A 2 -9.39 -3.47 7.39
CA PHE A 2 -8.74 -2.99 6.16
C PHE A 2 -8.73 -1.46 6.14
N PHE A 3 -7.60 -0.85 5.76
CA PHE A 3 -7.49 0.61 5.70
C PHE A 3 -6.66 1.09 4.51
N GLY A 4 -6.78 2.39 4.24
CA GLY A 4 -6.04 3.13 3.21
C GLY A 4 -5.91 4.60 3.62
N HIS A 5 -5.93 5.52 2.65
CA HIS A 5 -5.80 6.98 2.81
C HIS A 5 -4.39 7.48 3.14
N LYS A 6 -3.71 6.85 4.10
CA LYS A 6 -2.27 7.03 4.27
C LYS A 6 -1.57 6.17 3.23
N VAL A 7 -0.81 6.82 2.36
CA VAL A 7 -0.04 6.14 1.33
C VAL A 7 1.16 5.46 1.97
N LEU A 8 1.25 4.15 1.78
CA LEU A 8 2.34 3.31 2.24
C LEU A 8 3.33 3.04 1.09
N SER A 9 4.60 2.82 1.41
CA SER A 9 5.60 2.38 0.42
C SER A 9 5.37 0.93 -0.04
N GLU A 10 4.75 0.12 0.81
CA GLU A 10 4.43 -1.28 0.58
C GLU A 10 3.16 -1.68 1.35
N PRO A 11 2.47 -2.78 0.98
CA PRO A 11 1.32 -3.25 1.74
C PRO A 11 1.68 -3.59 3.19
N TYR A 12 0.82 -3.20 4.11
CA TYR A 12 0.92 -3.59 5.51
C TYR A 12 0.01 -4.79 5.77
N VAL A 13 0.54 -5.85 6.41
CA VAL A 13 -0.22 -7.07 6.73
C VAL A 13 0.16 -7.55 8.13
N GLU A 14 -0.79 -7.44 9.05
CA GLU A 14 -0.74 -8.01 10.40
C GLU A 14 -2.09 -8.66 10.73
N ASP A 15 -2.13 -9.47 11.79
CA ASP A 15 -3.31 -10.26 12.20
C ASP A 15 -4.59 -9.42 12.34
N ASP A 16 -4.48 -8.18 12.81
CA ASP A 16 -5.61 -7.30 13.10
C ASP A 16 -5.79 -6.16 12.08
N ALA A 17 -4.85 -5.98 11.15
CA ALA A 17 -4.79 -4.80 10.29
C ALA A 17 -4.10 -5.06 8.94
N VAL A 18 -4.75 -4.61 7.86
CA VAL A 18 -4.23 -4.67 6.49
C VAL A 18 -4.32 -3.30 5.83
N GLY A 19 -3.17 -2.75 5.43
CA GLY A 19 -3.04 -1.47 4.73
C GLY A 19 -2.86 -1.66 3.23
N LEU A 20 -3.78 -1.13 2.43
CA LEU A 20 -3.86 -1.38 0.98
C LEU A 20 -3.51 -0.17 0.11
N ASP A 21 -3.43 1.03 0.68
CA ASP A 21 -3.13 2.24 -0.10
C ASP A 21 -1.64 2.35 -0.36
N THR A 22 -1.19 1.76 -1.46
CA THR A 22 0.20 1.83 -1.96
C THR A 22 0.36 2.87 -3.07
N GLY A 23 -0.58 3.82 -3.17
CA GLY A 23 -0.38 5.03 -3.97
C GLY A 23 -0.42 4.85 -5.48
N CYS A 24 -1.28 3.96 -6.02
CA CYS A 24 -1.48 3.77 -7.48
C CYS A 24 -1.51 5.08 -8.28
N VAL A 25 -2.33 6.07 -7.86
CA VAL A 25 -2.46 7.36 -8.55
C VAL A 25 -1.15 8.16 -8.61
N TYR A 26 -0.24 7.89 -7.68
CA TYR A 26 1.07 8.53 -7.56
C TYR A 26 2.20 7.74 -8.25
N GLY A 27 1.87 6.67 -8.98
CA GLY A 27 2.85 5.81 -9.65
C GLY A 27 3.35 4.66 -8.80
N GLY A 28 2.72 4.39 -7.65
CA GLY A 28 2.93 3.17 -6.88
C GLY A 28 2.12 2.01 -7.47
N ALA A 29 1.38 1.29 -6.63
CA ALA A 29 0.61 0.13 -7.09
C ALA A 29 -0.86 0.19 -6.66
N LEU A 30 -1.72 -0.56 -7.34
CA LEU A 30 -3.04 -0.92 -6.87
C LEU A 30 -2.94 -2.24 -6.11
N THR A 31 -3.22 -2.20 -4.81
CA THR A 31 -3.13 -3.38 -3.93
C THR A 31 -4.51 -3.88 -3.53
N ALA A 32 -4.70 -5.19 -3.54
CA ALA A 32 -5.85 -5.88 -2.99
C ALA A 32 -5.43 -7.02 -2.06
N TYR A 33 -6.30 -7.34 -1.09
CA TYR A 33 -6.19 -8.53 -0.25
C TYR A 33 -7.21 -9.58 -0.66
N ASP A 34 -6.78 -10.80 -0.94
CA ASP A 34 -7.66 -11.95 -1.17
C ASP A 34 -7.93 -12.66 0.17
N CYS A 35 -9.00 -12.27 0.87
CA CYS A 35 -9.36 -12.84 2.17
C CYS A 35 -9.61 -14.36 2.12
N GLY A 36 -9.99 -14.91 0.96
CA GLY A 36 -10.28 -16.33 0.81
C GLY A 36 -9.01 -17.19 0.69
N ARG A 37 -7.89 -16.58 0.33
CA ARG A 37 -6.59 -17.26 0.13
C ARG A 37 -5.45 -16.66 0.94
N ASP A 38 -5.75 -15.70 1.79
CA ASP A 38 -4.83 -15.04 2.69
C ASP A 38 -3.56 -14.53 1.98
N ARG A 39 -3.75 -13.70 0.94
CA ARG A 39 -2.65 -13.21 0.11
C ARG A 39 -2.87 -11.80 -0.42
N ILE A 40 -1.76 -11.13 -0.68
CA ILE A 40 -1.72 -9.84 -1.39
C ILE A 40 -1.72 -10.07 -2.90
N LEU A 41 -2.46 -9.24 -3.62
CA LEU A 41 -2.40 -9.08 -5.06
C LEU A 41 -2.04 -7.62 -5.35
N THR A 42 -1.12 -7.41 -6.30
CA THR A 42 -0.64 -6.08 -6.63
C THR A 42 -0.56 -5.92 -8.14
N LEU A 43 -0.87 -4.71 -8.62
CA LEU A 43 -0.64 -4.28 -10.00
C LEU A 43 0.06 -2.93 -9.98
N ASP A 44 1.25 -2.86 -10.55
CA ASP A 44 1.99 -1.60 -10.67
C ASP A 44 1.22 -0.61 -11.55
N ALA A 45 1.25 0.67 -11.19
CA ALA A 45 0.67 1.71 -12.03
C ALA A 45 1.53 1.90 -13.29
N ASP A 46 0.90 1.95 -14.46
CA ASP A 46 1.59 2.25 -15.71
C ASP A 46 2.31 3.60 -15.69
N ARG A 47 1.74 4.58 -14.94
CA ARG A 47 2.31 5.91 -14.74
C ARG A 47 1.72 6.59 -13.51
N ALA A 48 2.44 7.58 -12.99
CA ALA A 48 1.86 8.54 -12.06
C ALA A 48 0.84 9.44 -12.77
N HIS A 49 -0.37 9.53 -12.21
CA HIS A 49 -1.40 10.48 -12.63
C HIS A 49 -1.38 11.76 -11.80
N THR A 50 -0.71 11.76 -10.65
CA THR A 50 -0.52 12.92 -9.78
C THR A 50 0.85 12.82 -9.10
N ALA A 51 1.54 13.96 -8.94
CA ALA A 51 2.80 13.99 -8.22
C ALA A 51 2.57 14.04 -6.70
N ARG A 52 3.40 13.33 -5.94
CA ARG A 52 3.44 13.40 -4.48
C ARG A 52 4.89 13.28 -4.02
N ALA A 53 5.29 14.09 -3.05
CA ALA A 53 6.64 14.03 -2.50
C ALA A 53 6.89 12.65 -1.85
N SER A 54 8.07 12.06 -2.09
CA SER A 54 8.45 10.73 -1.59
C SER A 54 8.42 10.64 -0.07
N GLU A 55 8.75 11.72 0.64
CA GLU A 55 8.64 11.84 2.11
C GLU A 55 7.21 11.67 2.65
N LYS A 56 6.18 11.78 1.80
CA LYS A 56 4.77 11.58 2.18
C LYS A 56 4.31 10.12 2.05
N PHE A 57 5.22 9.22 1.66
CA PHE A 57 5.00 7.78 1.66
C PHE A 57 5.54 7.25 2.99
N THR A 58 4.70 6.52 3.71
CA THR A 58 5.08 5.94 5.01
C THR A 58 5.58 4.53 4.80
N ASP A 59 6.77 4.22 5.31
CA ASP A 59 7.20 2.83 5.47
C ASP A 59 6.49 2.25 6.71
N PRO A 60 5.61 1.25 6.53
CA PRO A 60 4.86 0.68 7.63
C PRO A 60 5.72 -0.18 8.58
N TYR A 61 6.92 -0.59 8.17
CA TYR A 61 7.82 -1.47 8.94
C TYR A 61 9.10 -0.77 9.43
N ALA A 62 9.23 0.54 9.25
CA ALA A 62 10.39 1.31 9.68
C ALA A 62 10.69 1.22 11.20
N ALA A 63 9.70 0.89 12.03
CA ALA A 63 9.86 0.73 13.48
C ALA A 63 10.17 -0.71 13.93
N SER A 64 10.10 -1.69 13.02
CA SER A 64 10.33 -3.11 13.29
C SER A 64 11.71 -3.62 12.82
N ALA A 65 12.59 -2.71 12.38
CA ALA A 65 13.95 -3.00 11.93
C ALA A 65 15.01 -2.84 13.04
#